data_AF-A0A960EXD8-F1
#
_entry.id   AF-A0A960EXD8-F1
#
_cell.length_a   1.000
_cell.length_b   1.000
_cell.length_c   1.000
_cell.angle_alpha   90.00
_cell.angle_beta   90.00
_cell.angle_gamma   90.00
#
_symmetry.space_group_name_H-M   'P 1'
#
loop_
_entity.id
_entity.type
_entity.pdbx_description
1 polymer ?
#
loop_
_entity_poly.entity_id
_entity_poly.type
_entity_poly.pdbx_seq_one_letter_code
_entity_poly.pdbx_strand_id
1 'polypeptide(L)'
;MFEYTSEYAAESYDWQHASDDLWALQTPFQELADEAWAASDYETMHEALQAMYTVEDLSEAAYDYSWDVWEGPVNAEGYTAMQAAEGYSSMDTSFIEPASAAGSCSMISDYTAESSL
;
A
#
# COMPACT_ATOMS: atom_id res chain seq x y z
N MET A 1 -5.29 1.05 -21.60
CA MET A 1 -4.04 0.37 -21.22
C MET A 1 -3.34 1.34 -20.29
N PHE A 2 -3.37 1.08 -18.98
CA PHE A 2 -2.89 2.03 -17.97
C PHE A 2 -1.37 1.88 -17.85
N GLU A 3 -0.61 2.91 -18.25
CA GLU A 3 0.84 3.10 -17.98
C GLU A 3 1.13 3.39 -16.49
N TYR A 4 0.14 3.20 -15.62
CA TYR A 4 0.13 3.68 -14.25
C TYR A 4 1.05 2.87 -13.32
N THR A 5 1.33 1.60 -13.61
CA THR A 5 2.01 0.73 -12.63
C THR A 5 3.54 0.82 -12.68
N SER A 6 4.17 1.38 -13.73
CA SER A 6 5.64 1.39 -13.82
C SER A 6 6.30 2.57 -13.11
N GLU A 7 5.67 3.75 -13.08
CA GLU A 7 6.24 4.93 -12.43
C GLU A 7 6.19 4.81 -10.90
N TYR A 8 5.04 4.46 -10.32
CA TYR A 8 4.92 4.19 -8.88
C TYR A 8 5.81 3.03 -8.41
N ALA A 9 5.93 1.97 -9.22
CA ALA A 9 6.84 0.86 -8.90
C ALA A 9 8.31 1.28 -8.88
N ALA A 10 8.73 2.13 -9.83
CA ALA A 10 10.09 2.64 -9.86
C ALA A 10 10.36 3.60 -8.69
N GLU A 11 9.44 4.52 -8.42
CA GLU A 11 9.57 5.46 -7.30
C GLU A 11 9.56 4.75 -5.94
N SER A 12 8.69 3.75 -5.75
CA SER A 12 8.70 2.89 -4.56
C SER A 12 10.07 2.23 -4.36
N TYR A 13 10.67 1.70 -5.43
CA TYR A 13 11.98 1.07 -5.38
C TYR A 13 13.10 2.05 -5.01
N ASP A 14 13.04 3.29 -5.50
CA ASP A 14 14.00 4.34 -5.14
C ASP A 14 13.91 4.68 -3.64
N TRP A 15 12.70 4.74 -3.07
CA TRP A 15 12.51 4.97 -1.63
C TRP A 15 12.96 3.79 -0.77
N GLN A 16 12.75 2.56 -1.25
CA GLN A 16 13.25 1.37 -0.57
C GLN A 16 14.79 1.34 -0.56
N HIS A 17 15.46 1.71 -1.67
CA HIS A 17 16.91 1.88 -1.70
C HIS A 17 17.41 2.97 -0.76
N ALA A 18 16.72 4.11 -0.71
CA ALA A 18 17.06 5.18 0.22
C ALA A 18 16.94 4.71 1.69
N SER A 19 15.90 3.91 2.01
CA SER A 19 15.75 3.29 3.32
C SER A 19 16.91 2.35 3.65
N ASP A 20 17.32 1.49 2.71
CA ASP A 20 18.46 0.57 2.86
C ASP A 20 19.79 1.34 3.06
N ASP A 21 20.03 2.39 2.28
CA ASP A 21 21.22 3.25 2.40
C ASP A 21 21.28 3.96 3.75
N LEU A 22 20.14 4.46 4.25
CA LEU A 22 20.03 5.02 5.60
C LEU A 22 20.30 3.96 6.65
N TRP A 23 19.69 2.78 6.56
CA TRP A 23 19.93 1.68 7.49
C TRP A 23 21.39 1.26 7.53
N ALA A 24 22.09 1.28 6.39
CA ALA A 24 23.51 0.95 6.32
C ALA A 24 24.39 1.90 7.13
N LEU A 25 23.96 3.15 7.37
CA LEU A 25 24.69 4.12 8.19
C LEU A 25 24.70 3.78 9.70
N GLN A 26 23.87 2.84 10.16
CA GLN A 26 23.89 2.37 11.55
C GLN A 26 25.27 1.85 11.97
N THR A 27 25.92 1.08 11.08
CA THR A 27 27.23 0.49 11.35
C THR A 27 28.32 1.55 11.55
N PRO A 28 28.55 2.51 10.63
CA PRO A 28 29.57 3.53 10.82
C PRO A 28 29.29 4.46 12.02
N PHE A 29 28.03 4.74 12.36
CA PHE A 29 27.73 5.51 13.58
C PHE A 29 28.02 4.72 14.86
N GLN A 30 27.74 3.42 14.88
CA GLN A 30 28.11 2.56 15.99
C GLN A 30 29.63 2.49 16.17
N GLU A 31 30.39 2.34 15.07
CA GLU A 31 31.86 2.35 15.10
C GLU A 31 32.40 3.68 15.65
N LEU A 32 31.86 4.81 15.18
CA LEU A 32 32.22 6.14 15.68
C LEU A 32 31.93 6.29 17.18
N ALA A 33 30.76 5.81 17.64
CA ALA A 33 30.39 5.84 19.05
C ALA A 33 31.35 4.99 19.91
N ASP A 34 31.72 3.79 19.44
CA ASP A 34 32.63 2.89 20.15
C ASP A 34 34.06 3.48 20.24
N GLU A 35 34.55 4.08 19.16
CA GLU A 35 35.84 4.77 19.14
C GLU A 35 35.86 5.97 20.10
N ALA A 36 34.81 6.79 20.07
CA ALA A 36 34.67 7.95 20.95
C ALA A 36 34.57 7.53 22.43
N TRP A 37 33.83 6.46 22.72
CA TRP A 37 33.78 5.88 24.07
C TRP A 37 35.16 5.42 24.55
N ALA A 38 35.92 4.71 23.72
CA ALA A 38 37.28 4.27 24.05
C ALA A 38 38.23 5.46 24.31
N ALA A 39 38.02 6.58 23.62
CA ALA A 39 38.76 7.83 23.82
C ALA A 39 38.26 8.67 25.01
N SER A 40 37.17 8.27 25.69
CA SER A 40 36.46 9.08 26.69
C SER A 40 35.93 10.42 26.16
N ASP A 41 35.68 10.49 24.85
CA ASP A 41 35.01 11.62 24.19
C ASP A 41 33.50 11.37 24.18
N TYR A 42 32.86 11.69 25.30
CA TYR A 42 31.44 11.41 25.49
C TYR A 42 30.52 12.33 24.69
N GLU A 43 31.01 13.49 24.23
CA GLU A 43 30.24 14.41 23.38
C GLU A 43 30.07 13.78 22.00
N THR A 44 31.17 13.42 21.34
CA THR A 44 31.14 12.73 20.04
C THR A 44 30.37 11.41 20.10
N MET A 45 30.56 10.61 21.17
CA MET A 45 29.80 9.37 21.36
C MET A 45 28.29 9.64 21.43
N HIS A 46 27.87 10.66 22.19
CA HIS A 46 26.44 10.98 22.32
C HIS A 46 25.84 11.48 21.01
N GLU A 47 26.55 12.33 20.28
CA GLU A 47 26.14 12.82 18.96
C GLU A 47 26.01 11.68 17.96
N ALA A 48 26.96 10.74 17.92
CA ALA A 48 26.92 9.57 17.05
C ALA A 48 25.69 8.68 17.34
N LEU A 49 25.39 8.43 18.62
CA LEU A 49 24.20 7.67 19.01
C LEU A 49 22.90 8.40 18.67
N GLN A 50 22.83 9.73 18.84
CA GLN A 50 21.66 10.50 18.43
C GLN A 50 21.45 10.48 16.90
N ALA A 51 22.52 10.60 16.13
CA ALA A 51 22.48 10.50 14.68
C ALA A 51 21.98 9.10 14.25
N MET A 52 22.45 8.06 14.94
CA MET A 52 22.02 6.67 14.72
C MET A 52 20.50 6.51 14.90
N TYR A 53 19.91 6.99 16.00
CA TYR A 53 18.45 6.95 16.19
C TYR A 53 17.70 7.76 15.12
N THR A 54 18.20 8.93 14.76
CA THR A 54 17.57 9.77 13.73
C THR A 54 17.54 9.07 12.37
N VAL A 55 18.63 8.36 12.04
CA VAL A 55 18.75 7.61 10.79
C VAL A 55 17.85 6.37 10.79
N GLU A 56 17.69 5.71 11.92
CA GLU A 56 16.73 4.60 12.09
C GLU A 56 15.30 5.08 11.81
N ASP A 57 14.87 6.16 12.46
CA ASP A 57 13.54 6.76 12.24
C ASP A 57 13.32 7.17 10.77
N LEU A 58 14.35 7.75 10.13
CA LEU A 58 14.27 8.14 8.72
C LEU A 58 14.23 6.95 7.77
N SER A 59 14.95 5.88 8.09
CA SER A 59 14.96 4.64 7.31
C SER A 59 13.58 3.96 7.36
N GLU A 60 12.96 3.89 8.54
CA GLU A 60 11.60 3.37 8.70
C GLU A 60 10.58 4.23 7.95
N ALA A 61 10.65 5.55 8.08
CA ALA A 61 9.75 6.46 7.36
C ALA A 61 9.90 6.35 5.83
N ALA A 62 11.13 6.18 5.32
CA ALA A 62 11.37 5.97 3.89
C ALA A 62 10.81 4.62 3.41
N TYR A 63 10.92 3.57 4.23
CA TYR A 63 10.35 2.26 3.94
C TYR A 63 8.82 2.31 3.88
N ASP A 64 8.17 2.92 4.87
CA ASP A 64 6.72 3.06 4.89
C ASP A 64 6.22 3.86 3.68
N TYR A 65 6.90 4.96 3.35
CA TYR A 65 6.57 5.75 2.16
C TYR A 65 6.74 4.96 0.86
N SER A 66 7.73 4.05 0.78
CA SER A 66 7.89 3.18 -0.39
C SER A 66 6.65 2.31 -0.64
N TRP A 67 5.97 1.87 0.42
CA TRP A 67 4.72 1.11 0.32
C TRP A 67 3.53 1.98 -0.07
N ASP A 68 3.42 3.17 0.52
CA ASP A 68 2.37 4.14 0.13
C ASP A 68 2.44 4.49 -1.37
N VAL A 69 3.66 4.69 -1.88
CA VAL A 69 3.90 4.95 -3.31
C VAL A 69 3.55 3.72 -4.15
N TRP A 70 3.93 2.51 -3.71
CA TRP A 70 3.63 1.26 -4.41
C TRP A 70 2.13 1.04 -4.58
N GLU A 71 1.35 1.26 -3.53
CA GLU A 71 -0.11 1.09 -3.58
C GLU A 71 -0.78 2.15 -4.45
N GLY A 72 -0.13 3.30 -4.63
CA GLY A 72 -0.63 4.43 -5.40
C GLY A 72 -1.74 5.18 -4.65
N PRO A 73 -2.30 6.24 -5.26
CA PRO A 73 -3.27 7.09 -4.58
C PRO A 73 -4.57 6.36 -4.28
N VAL A 74 -5.13 6.68 -3.11
CA VAL A 74 -6.47 6.25 -2.70
C VAL A 74 -7.55 6.94 -3.52
N ASN A 75 -8.56 6.19 -3.93
CA ASN A 75 -9.76 6.72 -4.57
C ASN A 75 -10.67 7.43 -3.54
N ALA A 76 -11.76 8.03 -4.01
CA ALA A 76 -12.72 8.74 -3.15
C ALA A 76 -13.42 7.85 -2.11
N GLU A 77 -13.36 6.53 -2.28
CA GLU A 77 -13.93 5.51 -1.39
C GLU A 77 -12.90 5.00 -0.37
N GLY A 78 -11.66 5.51 -0.42
CA GLY A 78 -10.58 5.18 0.51
C GLY A 78 -9.75 3.96 0.13
N TYR A 79 -9.92 3.42 -1.09
CA TYR A 79 -9.18 2.26 -1.57
C TYR A 79 -8.06 2.65 -2.53
N THR A 80 -6.87 2.07 -2.36
CA THR A 80 -5.80 2.15 -3.36
C THR A 80 -6.14 1.29 -4.59
N ALA A 81 -5.48 1.55 -5.73
CA ALA A 81 -5.73 0.75 -6.94
C ALA A 81 -5.40 -0.73 -6.74
N MET A 82 -4.39 -1.03 -5.91
CA MET A 82 -4.04 -2.38 -5.47
C MET A 82 -5.14 -2.99 -4.60
N GLN A 83 -5.63 -2.27 -3.59
CA GLN A 83 -6.72 -2.74 -2.73
C GLN A 83 -8.04 -2.97 -3.51
N ALA A 84 -8.35 -2.13 -4.50
CA ALA A 84 -9.49 -2.33 -5.39
C ALA A 84 -9.30 -3.54 -6.33
N ALA A 85 -8.07 -3.82 -6.77
CA ALA A 85 -7.75 -5.00 -7.58
C ALA A 85 -7.77 -6.30 -6.76
N GLU A 86 -7.34 -6.26 -5.50
CA GLU A 86 -7.42 -7.37 -4.54
C GLU A 86 -8.84 -7.56 -3.97
N GLY A 87 -9.63 -6.48 -3.95
CA GLY A 87 -11.00 -6.40 -3.41
C GLY A 87 -12.09 -7.11 -4.21
N TYR A 88 -11.83 -7.54 -5.46
CA TYR A 88 -12.71 -8.46 -6.19
C TYR A 88 -12.34 -9.94 -5.93
N SER A 89 -11.95 -10.29 -4.70
CA SER A 89 -12.00 -11.70 -4.30
C SER A 89 -13.46 -12.12 -4.23
N SER A 90 -13.78 -13.31 -4.75
CA SER A 90 -15.12 -13.89 -4.94
C SER A 90 -16.00 -14.04 -3.70
N MET A 91 -15.63 -13.44 -2.57
CA MET A 91 -16.38 -13.44 -1.31
C MET A 91 -17.10 -12.12 -1.01
N ASP A 92 -16.85 -11.04 -1.76
CA ASP A 92 -17.67 -9.82 -1.67
C ASP A 92 -18.94 -9.95 -2.52
N THR A 93 -19.89 -10.76 -2.04
CA THR A 93 -21.23 -10.91 -2.65
C THR A 93 -22.24 -9.94 -2.04
N SER A 94 -21.82 -8.89 -1.33
CA SER A 94 -22.74 -8.00 -0.61
C SER A 94 -23.55 -7.07 -1.53
N PHE A 95 -23.16 -6.91 -2.81
CA PHE A 95 -23.88 -6.10 -3.80
C PHE A 95 -24.68 -6.91 -4.85
N ILE A 96 -24.76 -8.24 -4.73
CA ILE A 96 -25.67 -9.05 -5.56
C ILE A 96 -26.59 -9.82 -4.63
N GLU A 97 -27.64 -9.13 -4.18
CA GLU A 97 -28.86 -9.85 -3.81
C GLU A 97 -29.26 -10.69 -5.03
N PRO A 98 -29.46 -12.01 -4.90
CA PRO A 98 -29.89 -12.79 -6.04
C PRO A 98 -31.24 -12.22 -6.50
N ALA A 99 -31.34 -11.86 -7.78
CA ALA A 99 -32.57 -11.43 -8.45
C ALA A 99 -33.71 -12.48 -8.44
N SER A 100 -33.66 -13.46 -7.53
CA SER A 100 -34.68 -14.45 -7.23
C SER A 100 -35.73 -13.97 -6.22
N ALA A 101 -35.62 -12.75 -5.67
CA ALA A 101 -36.64 -12.16 -4.80
C ALA A 101 -37.58 -11.15 -5.50
N ALA A 102 -37.43 -10.93 -6.80
CA ALA A 102 -38.44 -10.22 -7.61
C ALA A 102 -39.62 -11.16 -7.90
N GLY A 103 -40.51 -11.29 -6.91
CA GLY A 103 -41.84 -11.86 -7.13
C GLY A 103 -42.60 -10.99 -8.13
N SER A 104 -42.71 -11.44 -9.38
CA SER A 104 -43.67 -10.91 -10.34
C SER A 104 -44.80 -11.91 -10.56
N CYS A 105 -45.71 -11.98 -9.59
CA CYS A 105 -47.09 -12.27 -9.93
C CYS A 105 -47.67 -11.02 -10.61
N SER A 106 -47.86 -11.04 -11.93
CA SER A 106 -48.94 -10.28 -12.56
C SER A 106 -49.33 -10.80 -13.94
N MET A 107 -50.45 -11.52 -13.97
CA MET A 107 -51.59 -11.38 -14.88
C MET A 107 -51.38 -10.51 -16.14
N ILE A 108 -50.97 -11.13 -17.25
CA ILE A 108 -51.48 -10.80 -18.59
C ILE A 108 -52.27 -12.00 -19.07
N SER A 109 -53.59 -11.82 -19.08
CA SER A 109 -54.58 -12.66 -19.74
C SER A 109 -54.59 -12.25 -21.22
N ASP A 110 -54.53 -13.22 -22.15
CA ASP A 110 -55.18 -13.04 -23.45
C ASP A 110 -55.80 -14.36 -23.91
N TYR A 111 -57.14 -14.37 -23.86
CA TYR A 111 -57.99 -15.26 -24.65
C TYR A 111 -58.16 -14.58 -26.03
N THR A 112 -57.95 -15.37 -27.09
CA THR A 112 -58.45 -15.25 -28.50
C THR A 112 -57.54 -14.77 -29.64
N ALA A 113 -57.54 -15.61 -30.71
CA ALA A 113 -57.10 -15.46 -32.12
C ALA A 113 -55.58 -15.56 -32.40
N GLU A 114 -55.03 -16.42 -33.28
CA GLU A 114 -55.40 -16.82 -34.66
C GLU A 114 -54.99 -18.28 -34.96
N SER A 115 -55.86 -19.17 -35.46
CA SER A 115 -56.08 -19.59 -36.87
C SER A 115 -54.86 -19.99 -37.73
N SER A 116 -54.80 -21.29 -38.04
CA SER A 116 -54.23 -21.97 -39.23
C SER A 116 -52.75 -21.82 -39.60
N LEU A 117 -52.01 -22.93 -39.53
CA LEU A 117 -51.73 -23.81 -40.69
C LEU A 117 -51.49 -25.25 -40.21
#